data_AF-A0A4P1QRL1-F1
#
_entry.id   AF-A0A4P1QRL1-F1
#
_cell.length_a   1.000
_cell.length_b   1.000
_cell.length_c   1.000
_cell.angle_alpha   90.00
_cell.angle_beta   90.00
_cell.angle_gamma   90.00
#
_symmetry.space_group_name_H-M   'P 1'
#
loop_
_entity.id
_entity.type
_entity.pdbx_description
1 polymer ?
#
loop_
_entity_poly.entity_id
_entity_poly.type
_entity_poly.pdbx_seq_one_letter_code
_entity_poly.pdbx_strand_id
1 'polypeptide(L)'
;MAPTVYSRTLLDAKNEQELLSGLKKEVEAGSLPPNVAAGMEELYNNYKNAVFQSGDPKANETVLSNMTVFLDLIFLDVTDPFVFQPHHKAKRKPFDYYMFGQNYIRPLVDYRNSYVGNMSLFIEIEEKLKKGHNIIFMSNHQTEADPAIISLLLEKQLPYIAENMMYVAGDRVVTDPVCKPFSIGRNLICVYSKKHMLDDPELIEMKRKANTQSLKEMAVLLRNLICVYSKKHMLDDPELIEMKRKANTQSLKEMAVLLRGGSQLIWIAPSGGRDRQDPHTGEWAPAPFDASSVDNMRRLVDHSGPPGHVYPLAISCHEIMPPPMKVEKEIGEKRLISFHGTGLSVAPEISFSETTAACESPEKAKESYSKALYDSVNEQYNVLKSAIRGKKGLEASTPKVSLSQPWN
;
A
#
# COMPACT_ATOMS: atom_id res chain seq x y z
N MET A 1 -8.00 -0.90 37.31
CA MET A 1 -7.62 -2.15 36.62
C MET A 1 -6.11 -2.26 36.72
N ALA A 2 -5.58 -3.40 37.18
CA ALA A 2 -4.14 -3.62 37.16
C ALA A 2 -3.66 -3.60 35.69
N PRO A 3 -2.47 -3.07 35.39
CA PRO A 3 -1.92 -3.17 34.05
C PRO A 3 -1.81 -4.66 33.70
N THR A 4 -2.53 -5.10 32.68
CA THR A 4 -2.35 -6.41 32.09
C THR A 4 -0.90 -6.48 31.60
N VAL A 5 -0.09 -7.30 32.28
CA VAL A 5 1.29 -7.53 31.86
C VAL A 5 1.22 -8.17 30.48
N TYR A 6 1.79 -7.51 29.48
CA TYR A 6 1.88 -8.03 28.12
C TYR A 6 2.51 -9.41 28.12
N SER A 7 1.79 -10.40 27.57
CA SER A 7 2.30 -11.77 27.47
C SER A 7 3.41 -11.83 26.43
N ARG A 8 4.54 -12.44 26.78
CA ARG A 8 5.68 -12.69 25.87
C ARG A 8 5.73 -14.15 25.39
N THR A 9 4.66 -14.93 25.60
CA THR A 9 4.59 -16.36 25.27
C THR A 9 5.05 -16.65 23.84
N LEU A 10 4.66 -15.82 22.87
CA LEU A 10 5.04 -16.01 21.47
C LEU A 10 6.52 -15.68 21.23
N LEU A 11 7.03 -14.57 21.78
CA LEU A 11 8.44 -14.17 21.65
C LEU A 11 9.42 -15.18 22.26
N ASP A 12 9.02 -15.87 23.32
CA ASP A 12 9.87 -16.83 24.03
C ASP A 12 9.97 -18.19 23.32
N ALA A 13 9.18 -18.41 22.26
CA ALA A 13 9.19 -19.64 21.49
C ALA A 13 10.51 -19.85 20.72
N LYS A 14 11.13 -21.02 20.91
CA LYS A 14 12.42 -21.39 20.29
C LYS A 14 12.29 -22.29 19.07
N ASN A 15 11.09 -22.76 18.79
CA ASN A 15 10.78 -23.63 17.65
C ASN A 15 9.31 -23.52 17.28
N GLU A 16 8.95 -24.10 16.13
CA GLU A 16 7.59 -24.12 15.60
C GLU A 16 6.57 -24.74 16.58
N GLN A 17 6.93 -25.85 17.22
CA GLN A 17 6.03 -26.53 18.16
C GLN A 17 5.70 -25.65 19.36
N GLU A 18 6.70 -24.96 19.91
CA GLU A 18 6.52 -24.00 21.01
C GLU A 18 5.67 -22.80 20.58
N LEU A 19 5.90 -22.26 19.38
CA LEU A 19 5.15 -21.11 18.86
C LEU A 19 3.65 -21.44 18.68
N LEU A 20 3.35 -22.56 18.03
CA LEU A 20 1.97 -23.01 17.82
C LEU A 20 1.29 -23.44 19.14
N SER A 21 2.05 -24.01 20.07
CA SER A 21 1.54 -24.29 21.42
C SER A 21 1.30 -23.01 22.21
N GLY A 22 2.09 -21.97 21.99
CA GLY A 22 1.91 -20.63 22.56
C GLY A 22 0.56 -20.02 22.16
N LEU A 23 0.19 -20.10 20.88
CA LEU A 23 -1.13 -19.66 20.41
C LEU A 23 -2.27 -20.35 21.17
N LYS A 24 -2.19 -21.67 21.36
CA LYS A 24 -3.20 -22.44 22.11
C LYS A 24 -3.31 -22.00 23.56
N LYS A 25 -2.18 -21.71 24.22
CA LYS A 25 -2.17 -21.21 25.61
C LYS A 25 -2.85 -19.84 25.73
N GLU A 26 -2.63 -18.93 24.79
CA GLU A 26 -3.28 -17.61 24.78
C GLU A 26 -4.80 -17.73 24.51
N VAL A 27 -5.22 -18.71 23.70
CA VAL A 27 -6.64 -19.04 23.53
C VAL A 27 -7.26 -19.56 24.83
N GLU A 28 -6.60 -20.52 25.50
CA GLU A 28 -7.04 -21.09 26.77
C GLU A 28 -7.09 -20.05 27.90
N ALA A 29 -6.18 -19.07 27.86
CA ALA A 29 -6.16 -17.93 28.80
C ALA A 29 -7.21 -16.85 28.50
N GLY A 30 -7.90 -16.93 27.35
CA GLY A 30 -8.89 -15.94 26.91
C GLY A 30 -8.31 -14.62 26.41
N SER A 31 -6.99 -14.53 26.24
CA SER A 31 -6.28 -13.35 25.72
C SER A 31 -6.30 -13.27 24.19
N LEU A 32 -6.54 -14.39 23.50
CA LEU A 32 -6.62 -14.46 22.05
C LEU A 32 -7.91 -15.18 21.58
N PRO A 33 -8.75 -14.56 20.73
CA PRO A 33 -9.93 -15.23 20.18
C PRO A 33 -9.59 -16.47 19.33
N PRO A 34 -10.34 -17.59 19.43
CA PRO A 34 -10.03 -18.83 18.71
C PRO A 34 -9.97 -18.68 17.18
N ASN A 35 -10.83 -17.84 16.60
CA ASN A 35 -10.84 -17.55 15.16
C ASN A 35 -9.58 -16.80 14.71
N VAL A 36 -9.08 -15.88 15.55
CA VAL A 36 -7.84 -15.14 15.28
C VAL A 36 -6.64 -16.08 15.37
N ALA A 37 -6.59 -16.95 16.38
CA ALA A 37 -5.53 -17.96 16.51
C ALA A 37 -5.48 -18.92 15.32
N ALA A 38 -6.64 -19.38 14.82
CA ALA A 38 -6.71 -20.20 13.62
C ALA A 38 -6.18 -19.48 12.37
N GLY A 39 -6.52 -18.19 12.21
CA GLY A 39 -5.98 -17.35 11.13
C GLY A 39 -4.47 -17.15 11.22
N MET A 40 -3.94 -17.00 12.44
CA MET A 40 -2.49 -16.92 12.70
C MET A 40 -1.75 -18.22 12.33
N GLU A 41 -2.34 -19.39 12.64
CA GLU A 41 -1.77 -20.70 12.27
C GLU A 41 -1.81 -20.92 10.75
N GLU A 42 -2.90 -20.56 10.07
CA GLU A 42 -2.97 -20.60 8.61
C GLU A 42 -1.90 -19.69 7.97
N LEU A 43 -1.75 -18.47 8.49
CA LEU A 43 -0.76 -17.50 8.04
C LEU A 43 0.67 -18.03 8.21
N TYR A 44 0.97 -18.66 9.34
CA TYR A 44 2.25 -19.34 9.59
C TYR A 44 2.54 -20.38 8.51
N ASN A 45 1.58 -21.27 8.25
CA ASN A 45 1.74 -22.34 7.28
C ASN A 45 1.92 -21.81 5.85
N ASN A 46 1.14 -20.80 5.45
CA ASN A 46 1.26 -20.19 4.13
C ASN A 46 2.61 -19.49 3.94
N TYR A 47 3.07 -18.74 4.95
CA TYR A 47 4.37 -18.09 4.91
C TYR A 47 5.52 -19.10 4.88
N LYS A 48 5.47 -20.14 5.73
CA LYS A 48 6.43 -21.23 5.74
C LYS A 48 6.54 -21.89 4.37
N ASN A 49 5.42 -22.29 3.78
CA ASN A 49 5.41 -22.91 2.46
C ASN A 49 6.03 -22.01 1.38
N ALA A 50 5.72 -20.71 1.40
CA ALA A 50 6.28 -19.75 0.45
C ALA A 50 7.80 -19.57 0.63
N VAL A 51 8.29 -19.39 1.86
CA VAL A 51 9.74 -19.25 2.11
C VAL A 51 10.48 -20.53 1.72
N PHE A 52 9.93 -21.70 1.95
CA PHE A 52 10.55 -22.97 1.53
C PHE A 52 10.62 -23.12 0.01
N GLN A 53 9.66 -22.57 -0.76
CA GLN A 53 9.71 -22.55 -2.22
C GLN A 53 10.91 -21.78 -2.77
N SER A 54 11.47 -20.83 -2.01
CA SER A 54 12.67 -20.08 -2.41
C SER A 54 13.93 -20.95 -2.51
N GLY A 55 13.95 -22.11 -1.85
CA GLY A 55 15.13 -22.96 -1.74
C GLY A 55 16.25 -22.41 -0.84
N ASP A 56 15.97 -21.37 -0.04
CA ASP A 56 16.94 -20.82 0.92
C ASP A 56 17.32 -21.87 1.98
N PRO A 57 18.62 -22.23 2.14
CA PRO A 57 19.06 -23.17 3.17
C PRO A 57 18.72 -22.71 4.60
N LYS A 58 18.49 -21.41 4.81
CA LYS A 58 18.08 -20.81 6.09
C LYS A 58 16.57 -20.64 6.22
N ALA A 59 15.76 -21.23 5.34
CA ALA A 59 14.30 -21.09 5.36
C ALA A 59 13.69 -21.36 6.75
N ASN A 60 14.16 -22.40 7.47
CA ASN A 60 13.69 -22.69 8.83
C ASN A 60 13.93 -21.52 9.81
N GLU A 61 15.14 -20.98 9.83
CA GLU A 61 15.53 -19.86 10.71
C GLU A 61 14.74 -18.60 10.35
N THR A 62 14.63 -18.29 9.05
CA THR A 62 13.87 -17.14 8.54
C THR A 62 12.39 -17.24 8.90
N VAL A 63 11.77 -18.40 8.71
CA VAL A 63 10.35 -18.62 9.04
C VAL A 63 10.12 -18.43 10.53
N LEU A 64 10.91 -19.09 11.38
CA LEU A 64 10.77 -18.97 12.83
C LEU A 64 10.97 -17.53 13.30
N SER A 65 12.06 -16.88 12.88
CA SER A 65 12.37 -15.51 13.28
C SER A 65 11.27 -14.52 12.87
N ASN A 66 10.84 -14.57 11.61
CA ASN A 66 9.86 -13.61 11.09
C ASN A 66 8.46 -13.87 11.66
N MET A 67 8.04 -15.14 11.75
CA MET A 67 6.70 -15.47 12.24
C MET A 67 6.56 -15.28 13.74
N THR A 68 7.59 -15.57 14.55
CA THR A 68 7.55 -15.30 15.99
C THR A 68 7.28 -13.82 16.25
N VAL A 69 8.02 -12.92 15.59
CA VAL A 69 7.80 -11.48 15.72
C VAL A 69 6.45 -11.07 15.16
N PHE A 70 6.04 -11.60 14.00
CA PHE A 70 4.78 -11.19 13.38
C PHE A 70 3.56 -11.57 14.21
N LEU A 71 3.47 -12.82 14.68
CA LEU A 71 2.35 -13.28 15.50
C LEU A 71 2.25 -12.50 16.81
N ASP A 72 3.40 -12.17 17.40
CA ASP A 72 3.49 -11.32 18.60
C ASP A 72 2.98 -9.89 18.36
N LEU A 73 3.30 -9.29 17.21
CA LEU A 73 2.79 -7.96 16.84
C LEU A 73 1.28 -7.97 16.55
N ILE A 74 0.75 -9.02 15.94
CA ILE A 74 -0.70 -9.17 15.76
C ILE A 74 -1.38 -9.32 17.13
N PHE A 75 -0.81 -10.15 18.01
CA PHE A 75 -1.33 -10.31 19.38
C PHE A 75 -1.31 -8.98 20.16
N LEU A 76 -0.23 -8.22 20.06
CA LEU A 76 -0.14 -6.88 20.64
C LEU A 76 -1.24 -5.95 20.09
N ASP A 77 -1.46 -5.93 18.78
CA ASP A 77 -2.47 -5.05 18.19
C ASP A 77 -3.91 -5.49 18.49
N VAL A 78 -4.16 -6.80 18.70
CA VAL A 78 -5.47 -7.30 19.14
C VAL A 78 -5.74 -6.89 20.60
N THR A 79 -4.71 -6.86 21.44
CA THR A 79 -4.84 -6.54 22.87
C THR A 79 -4.76 -5.04 23.18
N ASP A 80 -4.00 -4.28 22.38
CA ASP A 80 -3.86 -2.82 22.45
C ASP A 80 -3.83 -2.22 21.02
N PRO A 81 -5.00 -2.00 20.39
CA PRO A 81 -5.08 -1.59 18.99
C PRO A 81 -4.41 -0.26 18.68
N PHE A 82 -3.46 -0.28 17.74
CA PHE A 82 -2.86 0.95 17.24
C PHE A 82 -3.89 1.81 16.47
N VAL A 83 -3.93 3.11 16.76
CA VAL A 83 -4.82 4.07 16.10
C VAL A 83 -4.03 4.98 15.16
N PHE A 84 -4.32 4.87 13.86
CA PHE A 84 -3.69 5.70 12.84
C PHE A 84 -4.21 7.15 12.87
N GLN A 85 -3.28 8.09 12.71
CA GLN A 85 -3.57 9.50 12.47
C GLN A 85 -3.75 9.75 10.97
N PRO A 86 -4.44 10.84 10.55
CA PRO A 86 -4.67 11.14 9.13
C PRO A 86 -3.36 11.19 8.31
N HIS A 87 -2.31 11.77 8.88
CA HIS A 87 -0.91 11.57 8.47
C HIS A 87 -0.17 10.73 9.52
N HIS A 88 0.31 9.57 9.10
CA HIS A 88 1.08 8.66 9.93
C HIS A 88 2.53 8.60 9.44
N LYS A 89 3.48 8.74 10.37
CA LYS A 89 4.91 8.55 10.10
C LYS A 89 5.33 7.16 10.53
N ALA A 90 6.16 6.50 9.71
CA ALA A 90 6.67 5.17 10.00
C ALA A 90 7.30 5.10 11.40
N LYS A 91 6.88 4.13 12.21
CA LYS A 91 7.44 3.91 13.55
C LYS A 91 8.74 3.09 13.44
N ARG A 92 9.86 3.73 13.76
CA ARG A 92 11.21 3.14 13.73
C ARG A 92 11.78 2.81 15.12
N LYS A 93 11.13 3.26 16.19
CA LYS A 93 11.54 3.07 17.60
C LYS A 93 10.30 2.98 18.52
N PRO A 94 10.39 2.25 19.67
CA PRO A 94 11.52 1.43 20.11
C PRO A 94 11.71 0.15 19.29
N PHE A 95 10.64 -0.31 18.63
CA PHE A 95 10.66 -1.37 17.63
C PHE A 95 10.63 -0.75 16.22
N ASP A 96 11.41 -1.32 15.30
CA ASP A 96 11.48 -0.85 13.91
C ASP A 96 10.48 -1.61 13.02
N TYR A 97 9.25 -1.10 12.91
CA TYR A 97 8.19 -1.71 12.10
C TYR A 97 8.49 -1.65 10.59
N TYR A 98 9.29 -0.67 10.14
CA TYR A 98 9.73 -0.62 8.74
C TYR A 98 10.62 -1.81 8.43
N MET A 99 11.68 -2.01 9.24
CA MET A 99 12.61 -3.12 9.04
C MET A 99 11.95 -4.48 9.25
N PHE A 100 11.02 -4.59 10.20
CA PHE A 100 10.15 -5.77 10.32
C PHE A 100 9.45 -6.09 9.00
N GLY A 101 8.74 -5.10 8.42
CA GLY A 101 8.03 -5.30 7.16
C GLY A 101 8.96 -5.63 5.99
N GLN A 102 10.12 -4.98 5.89
CA GLN A 102 11.14 -5.31 4.89
C GLN A 102 11.63 -6.75 5.06
N ASN A 103 12.01 -7.16 6.27
CA ASN A 103 12.55 -8.50 6.54
C ASN A 103 11.52 -9.61 6.35
N TYR A 104 10.25 -9.32 6.64
CA TYR A 104 9.15 -10.26 6.42
C TYR A 104 8.90 -10.53 4.93
N ILE A 105 8.89 -9.50 4.09
CA ILE A 105 8.58 -9.63 2.66
C ILE A 105 9.80 -10.07 1.83
N ARG A 106 11.02 -9.69 2.23
CA ARG A 106 12.27 -10.01 1.51
C ARG A 106 12.42 -11.48 1.06
N PRO A 107 12.17 -12.51 1.89
CA PRO A 107 12.34 -13.91 1.47
C PRO A 107 11.25 -14.40 0.51
N LEU A 108 10.21 -13.61 0.26
CA LEU A 108 9.16 -13.93 -0.71
C LEU A 108 9.50 -13.43 -2.12
N VAL A 109 10.45 -12.50 -2.24
CA VAL A 109 10.82 -11.90 -3.53
C VAL A 109 11.89 -12.74 -4.21
N ASP A 110 11.56 -13.26 -5.39
CA ASP A 110 12.55 -13.88 -6.28
C ASP A 110 13.31 -12.79 -7.04
N TYR A 111 14.40 -12.30 -6.45
CA TYR A 111 15.24 -11.26 -7.05
C TYR A 111 15.85 -11.68 -8.40
N ARG A 112 16.01 -12.98 -8.68
CA ARG A 112 16.55 -13.44 -9.97
C ARG A 112 15.54 -13.25 -11.09
N ASN A 113 14.26 -13.32 -10.78
CA ASN A 113 13.16 -13.10 -11.71
C ASN A 113 12.40 -11.81 -11.44
N SER A 114 13.01 -10.85 -10.74
CA SER A 114 12.45 -9.51 -10.51
C SER A 114 13.13 -8.48 -11.39
N TYR A 115 12.45 -7.36 -11.69
CA TYR A 115 12.98 -6.33 -12.59
C TYR A 115 12.55 -4.92 -12.20
N VAL A 116 13.44 -3.94 -12.43
CA VAL A 116 13.12 -2.51 -12.34
C VAL A 116 13.23 -1.88 -13.73
N GLY A 117 12.11 -1.31 -14.20
CA GLY A 117 12.02 -0.53 -15.42
C GLY A 117 12.42 0.92 -15.21
N ASN A 118 13.29 1.44 -16.07
CA ASN A 118 13.75 2.81 -16.14
C ASN A 118 14.37 3.32 -14.82
N MET A 119 15.34 2.59 -14.26
CA MET A 119 16.03 2.96 -13.02
C MET A 119 16.60 4.40 -13.05
N SER A 120 17.10 4.85 -14.21
CA SER A 120 17.61 6.23 -14.36
C SER A 120 16.56 7.30 -14.04
N LEU A 121 15.28 7.07 -14.37
CA LEU A 121 14.21 8.01 -14.05
C LEU A 121 13.95 8.10 -12.55
N PHE A 122 14.07 7.00 -11.80
CA PHE A 122 13.98 7.08 -10.35
C PHE A 122 15.12 7.91 -9.73
N ILE A 123 16.33 7.83 -10.29
CA ILE A 123 17.46 8.66 -9.87
C ILE A 123 17.17 10.14 -10.17
N GLU A 124 16.66 10.46 -11.37
CA GLU A 124 16.26 11.83 -11.72
C GLU A 124 15.14 12.38 -10.83
N ILE A 125 14.19 11.52 -10.43
CA ILE A 125 13.12 11.86 -9.50
C ILE A 125 13.69 12.20 -8.12
N GLU A 126 14.68 11.46 -7.64
CA GLU A 126 15.36 11.78 -6.38
C GLU A 126 16.05 13.15 -6.44
N GLU A 127 16.67 13.49 -7.58
CA GLU A 127 17.25 14.82 -7.79
C GLU A 127 16.22 15.95 -7.79
N LYS A 128 15.00 15.71 -8.30
CA LYS A 128 13.89 16.67 -8.18
C LYS A 128 13.44 16.84 -6.72
N LEU A 129 13.35 15.74 -5.95
CA LEU A 129 13.03 15.79 -4.52
C LEU A 129 14.06 16.62 -3.75
N LYS A 130 15.37 16.45 -4.05
CA LYS A 130 16.47 17.24 -3.45
C LYS A 130 16.36 18.74 -3.75
N LYS A 131 15.75 19.11 -4.88
CA LYS A 131 15.51 20.51 -5.28
C LYS A 131 14.26 21.13 -4.64
N GLY A 132 13.56 20.42 -3.75
CA GLY A 132 12.34 20.94 -3.13
C GLY A 132 11.05 20.58 -3.88
N HIS A 133 11.12 19.81 -4.96
CA HIS A 133 9.93 19.51 -5.78
C HIS A 133 9.07 18.42 -5.12
N ASN A 134 7.77 18.43 -5.40
CA ASN A 134 6.84 17.38 -5.01
C ASN A 134 6.68 16.36 -6.13
N ILE A 135 6.61 15.08 -5.78
CA ILE A 135 6.49 13.96 -6.71
C ILE A 135 5.27 13.11 -6.32
N ILE A 136 4.40 12.84 -7.29
CA ILE A 136 3.30 11.88 -7.16
C ILE A 136 3.52 10.72 -8.12
N PHE A 137 3.53 9.50 -7.59
CA PHE A 137 3.39 8.28 -8.36
C PHE A 137 1.91 7.90 -8.50
N MET A 138 1.41 7.89 -9.74
CA MET A 138 0.10 7.37 -10.11
C MET A 138 0.26 5.91 -10.52
N SER A 139 -0.17 5.01 -9.64
CA SER A 139 0.17 3.59 -9.75
C SER A 139 -1.06 2.69 -9.92
N ASN A 140 -0.86 1.50 -10.48
CA ASN A 140 -1.73 0.37 -10.14
C ASN A 140 -1.36 -0.17 -8.74
N HIS A 141 -2.16 -1.10 -8.21
CA HIS A 141 -1.98 -1.65 -6.87
C HIS A 141 -2.34 -3.14 -6.92
N GLN A 142 -1.53 -4.03 -6.37
CA GLN A 142 -1.75 -5.48 -6.51
C GLN A 142 -1.90 -6.20 -5.17
N THR A 143 -1.09 -5.86 -4.19
CA THR A 143 -1.03 -6.54 -2.90
C THR A 143 -0.96 -5.53 -1.76
N GLU A 144 -1.32 -5.95 -0.55
CA GLU A 144 -1.09 -5.11 0.63
C GLU A 144 0.41 -4.96 0.94
N ALA A 145 1.27 -5.76 0.30
CA ALA A 145 2.73 -5.72 0.41
C ALA A 145 3.40 -4.77 -0.61
N ASP A 146 2.64 -4.09 -1.48
CA ASP A 146 3.20 -3.18 -2.50
C ASP A 146 4.21 -2.17 -1.91
N PRO A 147 3.97 -1.52 -0.75
CA PRO A 147 4.96 -0.62 -0.14
C PRO A 147 6.30 -1.30 0.15
N ALA A 148 6.27 -2.54 0.64
CA ALA A 148 7.48 -3.30 0.93
C ALA A 148 8.20 -3.70 -0.35
N ILE A 149 7.47 -4.15 -1.36
CA ILE A 149 8.03 -4.57 -2.64
C ILE A 149 8.69 -3.38 -3.35
N ILE A 150 8.03 -2.22 -3.41
CA ILE A 150 8.62 -0.99 -3.95
C ILE A 150 9.93 -0.65 -3.20
N SER A 151 9.90 -0.72 -1.88
CA SER A 151 11.08 -0.40 -1.05
C SER A 151 12.23 -1.39 -1.31
N LEU A 152 11.95 -2.70 -1.32
CA LEU A 152 12.94 -3.76 -1.53
C LEU A 152 13.59 -3.69 -2.93
N LEU A 153 12.83 -3.31 -3.96
CA LEU A 153 13.36 -3.18 -5.32
C LEU A 153 14.23 -1.94 -5.51
N LEU A 154 14.10 -0.93 -4.63
CA LEU A 154 14.80 0.35 -4.73
C LEU A 154 15.88 0.58 -3.64
N GLU A 155 15.83 -0.11 -2.50
CA GLU A 155 16.62 0.19 -1.29
C GLU A 155 18.14 0.21 -1.49
N LYS A 156 18.67 -0.53 -2.47
CA LYS A 156 20.11 -0.56 -2.76
C LYS A 156 20.61 0.70 -3.45
N GLN A 157 19.81 1.27 -4.35
CA GLN A 157 20.20 2.41 -5.18
C GLN A 157 19.60 3.72 -4.64
N LEU A 158 18.39 3.67 -4.10
CA LEU A 158 17.56 4.82 -3.74
C LEU A 158 16.94 4.63 -2.34
N PRO A 159 17.76 4.51 -1.28
CA PRO A 159 17.28 4.30 0.08
C PRO A 159 16.37 5.44 0.56
N TYR A 160 16.60 6.68 0.10
CA TYR A 160 15.72 7.80 0.45
C TYR A 160 14.29 7.56 -0.05
N ILE A 161 14.12 7.15 -1.31
CA ILE A 161 12.81 6.80 -1.87
C ILE A 161 12.18 5.63 -1.11
N ALA A 162 12.97 4.58 -0.85
CA ALA A 162 12.51 3.36 -0.16
C ALA A 162 12.02 3.62 1.28
N GLU A 163 12.55 4.64 1.97
CA GLU A 163 12.20 4.93 3.37
C GLU A 163 11.20 6.10 3.53
N ASN A 164 11.14 7.03 2.57
CA ASN A 164 10.42 8.29 2.73
C ASN A 164 9.14 8.41 1.86
N MET A 165 8.86 7.43 1.00
CA MET A 165 7.60 7.42 0.24
C MET A 165 6.39 7.38 1.19
N MET A 166 5.42 8.26 0.94
CA MET A 166 4.13 8.30 1.61
C MET A 166 3.06 7.61 0.77
N TYR A 167 2.38 6.63 1.35
CA TYR A 167 1.34 5.86 0.66
C TYR A 167 -0.04 6.40 1.03
N VAL A 168 -0.85 6.75 0.03
CA VAL A 168 -2.27 7.03 0.24
C VAL A 168 -2.97 5.69 0.46
N ALA A 169 -3.37 5.41 1.69
CA ALA A 169 -3.80 4.09 2.15
C ALA A 169 -5.26 4.08 2.62
N GLY A 170 -5.97 3.01 2.24
CA GLY A 170 -7.39 2.78 2.56
C GLY A 170 -7.64 2.11 3.92
N ASP A 171 -8.92 2.02 4.29
CA ASP A 171 -9.39 1.51 5.59
C ASP A 171 -8.83 0.14 5.97
N ARG A 172 -8.82 -0.82 5.05
CA ARG A 172 -8.46 -2.22 5.34
C ARG A 172 -7.09 -2.36 5.99
N VAL A 173 -6.08 -1.68 5.46
CA VAL A 173 -4.69 -1.82 5.94
C VAL A 173 -4.44 -1.10 7.26
N VAL A 174 -5.35 -0.24 7.70
CA VAL A 174 -5.26 0.49 8.98
C VAL A 174 -6.21 -0.07 10.05
N THR A 175 -7.11 -1.00 9.69
CA THR A 175 -8.03 -1.66 10.62
C THR A 175 -7.76 -3.14 10.83
N ASP A 176 -7.31 -3.88 9.80
CA ASP A 176 -7.06 -5.32 9.88
C ASP A 176 -5.80 -5.62 10.73
N PRO A 177 -5.93 -6.31 11.89
CA PRO A 177 -4.81 -6.58 12.80
C PRO A 177 -3.63 -7.31 12.15
N VAL A 178 -3.86 -8.06 11.06
CA VAL A 178 -2.79 -8.75 10.33
C VAL A 178 -2.03 -7.79 9.41
N CYS A 179 -2.68 -6.74 8.90
CA CYS A 179 -2.04 -5.72 8.06
C CYS A 179 -1.35 -4.62 8.90
N LYS A 180 -1.93 -4.28 10.05
CA LYS A 180 -1.50 -3.13 10.87
C LYS A 180 0.00 -3.12 11.22
N PRO A 181 0.64 -4.24 11.62
CA PRO A 181 2.08 -4.26 11.85
C PRO A 181 2.90 -3.75 10.66
N PHE A 182 2.52 -4.08 9.42
CA PHE A 182 3.18 -3.57 8.23
C PHE A 182 2.90 -2.08 7.99
N SER A 183 1.65 -1.67 8.16
CA SER A 183 1.20 -0.27 7.99
C SER A 183 1.85 0.68 9.00
N ILE A 184 2.05 0.25 10.24
CA ILE A 184 2.74 1.03 11.29
C ILE A 184 4.16 1.39 10.84
N GLY A 185 4.81 0.52 10.06
CA GLY A 185 6.15 0.70 9.50
C GLY A 185 6.23 1.59 8.25
N ARG A 186 5.13 2.17 7.77
CA ARG A 186 5.11 3.00 6.55
C ARG A 186 4.71 4.44 6.84
N ASN A 187 5.09 5.37 5.97
CA ASN A 187 4.51 6.71 5.98
C ASN A 187 3.19 6.67 5.22
N LEU A 188 2.10 7.09 5.82
CA LEU A 188 0.76 6.96 5.25
C LEU A 188 0.03 8.30 5.27
N ILE A 189 -0.75 8.53 4.22
CA ILE A 189 -1.90 9.42 4.28
C ILE A 189 -3.14 8.53 4.33
N CYS A 190 -3.73 8.42 5.52
CA CYS A 190 -4.84 7.52 5.78
C CYS A 190 -6.13 8.14 5.24
N VAL A 191 -6.74 7.50 4.25
CA VAL A 191 -8.00 7.91 3.65
C VAL A 191 -9.01 6.79 3.77
N TYR A 192 -10.25 7.15 4.08
CA TYR A 192 -11.34 6.19 4.07
C TYR A 192 -11.65 5.79 2.64
N SER A 193 -11.51 4.48 2.37
CA SER A 193 -11.90 3.91 1.09
C SER A 193 -13.43 3.77 1.09
N LYS A 194 -14.06 4.16 -0.01
CA LYS A 194 -15.50 3.94 -0.19
C LYS A 194 -15.87 2.45 -0.34
N LYS A 195 -14.93 1.51 -0.18
CA LYS A 195 -15.13 0.06 -0.41
C LYS A 195 -15.26 -0.80 0.86
N HIS A 196 -14.96 -0.27 2.06
CA HIS A 196 -14.91 -1.07 3.31
C HIS A 196 -15.43 -0.28 4.53
N MET A 197 -16.61 -0.61 5.05
CA MET A 197 -17.23 0.15 6.16
C MET A 197 -18.10 -0.68 7.10
N LEU A 198 -18.47 -1.91 6.75
CA LEU A 198 -19.57 -2.62 7.41
C LEU A 198 -19.09 -3.57 8.52
N ASP A 199 -17.83 -3.47 8.94
CA ASP A 199 -17.17 -4.61 9.60
C ASP A 199 -17.21 -4.52 11.14
N ASP A 200 -17.60 -3.38 11.74
CA ASP A 200 -17.74 -3.26 13.20
C ASP A 200 -18.61 -2.07 13.67
N PRO A 201 -19.84 -2.31 14.16
CA PRO A 201 -20.72 -1.30 14.74
C PRO A 201 -20.24 -0.70 16.08
N GLU A 202 -19.30 -1.31 16.80
CA GLU A 202 -18.88 -0.86 18.14
C GLU A 202 -17.85 0.30 18.10
N LEU A 203 -17.23 0.57 16.94
CA LEU A 203 -16.19 1.59 16.79
C LEU A 203 -16.72 3.03 16.55
N ILE A 204 -18.03 3.23 16.58
CA ILE A 204 -18.70 4.51 16.26
C ILE A 204 -18.46 5.57 17.36
N GLU A 205 -18.39 5.15 18.62
CA GLU A 205 -18.40 6.09 19.75
C GLU A 205 -17.01 6.68 20.08
N MET A 206 -15.91 5.97 19.77
CA MET A 206 -14.54 6.48 19.97
C MET A 206 -14.17 7.64 19.02
N LYS A 207 -14.84 7.81 17.87
CA LYS A 207 -14.39 8.70 16.79
C LYS A 207 -14.97 10.13 16.81
N ARG A 208 -15.65 10.55 17.89
CA ARG A 208 -16.37 11.84 17.97
C ARG A 208 -15.55 13.10 18.33
N LYS A 209 -14.25 13.03 18.66
CA LYS A 209 -13.47 14.22 19.10
C LYS A 209 -12.28 14.57 18.21
N ALA A 210 -12.49 15.49 17.26
CA ALA A 210 -11.46 16.42 16.75
C ALA A 210 -12.12 17.61 16.03
N ASN A 211 -11.68 18.83 16.40
CA ASN A 211 -12.36 20.11 16.22
C ASN A 211 -11.77 20.98 15.08
N THR A 212 -12.57 21.97 14.70
CA THR A 212 -12.51 22.93 13.57
C THR A 212 -11.42 24.03 13.68
N GLN A 213 -10.86 24.49 12.54
CA GLN A 213 -10.77 25.91 12.07
C GLN A 213 -9.96 26.06 10.75
N SER A 214 -10.30 27.08 9.94
CA SER A 214 -9.62 27.63 8.72
C SER A 214 -10.32 27.31 7.37
N LEU A 215 -11.19 28.22 6.90
CA LEU A 215 -12.12 28.00 5.76
C LEU A 215 -12.50 29.28 4.99
N LYS A 216 -11.65 29.82 4.11
CA LYS A 216 -12.17 30.64 3.00
C LYS A 216 -11.57 30.30 1.63
N GLU A 217 -10.28 30.01 1.54
CA GLU A 217 -9.66 29.67 0.23
C GLU A 217 -9.67 28.16 -0.08
N MET A 218 -9.52 27.29 0.93
CA MET A 218 -9.63 25.83 0.74
C MET A 218 -11.06 25.32 0.48
N ALA A 219 -12.09 26.11 0.76
CA ALA A 219 -13.49 25.68 0.66
C ALA A 219 -13.94 25.39 -0.78
N VAL A 220 -13.31 26.01 -1.78
CA VAL A 220 -13.65 25.81 -3.20
C VAL A 220 -12.98 24.55 -3.76
N LEU A 221 -11.72 24.27 -3.39
CA LEU A 221 -11.03 23.01 -3.71
C LEU A 221 -11.70 21.82 -2.99
N LEU A 222 -12.08 21.99 -1.71
CA LEU A 222 -12.63 20.91 -0.88
C LEU A 222 -14.05 20.46 -1.29
N ARG A 223 -14.89 21.31 -1.89
CA ARG A 223 -16.25 20.92 -2.32
C ARG A 223 -16.25 19.83 -3.39
N ASN A 224 -15.23 19.76 -4.24
CA ASN A 224 -15.09 18.72 -5.26
C ASN A 224 -14.24 17.53 -4.79
N LEU A 225 -13.41 17.71 -3.74
CA LEU A 225 -12.56 16.67 -3.12
C LEU A 225 -13.33 15.64 -2.29
N ILE A 226 -14.62 15.86 -2.00
CA ILE A 226 -15.42 14.94 -1.15
C ILE A 226 -15.80 13.64 -1.90
N CYS A 227 -15.43 13.51 -3.18
CA CYS A 227 -15.83 12.40 -4.05
C CYS A 227 -14.75 11.35 -4.37
N VAL A 228 -13.58 11.33 -3.72
CA VAL A 228 -12.34 10.60 -4.16
C VAL A 228 -12.35 9.05 -4.10
N TYR A 229 -13.45 8.34 -3.88
CA TYR A 229 -13.44 6.85 -3.90
C TYR A 229 -14.79 6.28 -4.41
N SER A 230 -14.91 4.97 -4.65
CA SER A 230 -16.09 4.28 -5.26
C SER A 230 -17.51 4.84 -4.99
N LYS A 231 -18.21 5.35 -6.02
CA LYS A 231 -19.65 5.69 -5.98
C LYS A 231 -20.56 4.48 -5.66
N LYS A 232 -20.07 3.24 -5.69
CA LYS A 232 -20.90 2.03 -5.59
C LYS A 232 -21.33 1.63 -4.17
N HIS A 233 -20.80 2.24 -3.11
CA HIS A 233 -21.08 1.80 -1.72
C HIS A 233 -21.16 2.93 -0.68
N MET A 234 -21.14 4.21 -1.10
CA MET A 234 -21.29 5.35 -0.16
C MET A 234 -22.64 5.33 0.56
N LEU A 235 -23.64 4.65 -0.01
CA LEU A 235 -25.01 4.58 0.50
C LEU A 235 -25.27 3.30 1.32
N ASP A 236 -24.25 2.46 1.54
CA ASP A 236 -24.43 1.16 2.20
C ASP A 236 -24.77 1.31 3.68
N ASP A 237 -24.26 2.36 4.33
CA ASP A 237 -24.72 2.81 5.66
C ASP A 237 -24.68 4.36 5.72
N PRO A 238 -25.85 5.03 5.70
CA PRO A 238 -25.97 6.48 5.72
C PRO A 238 -25.34 7.17 6.93
N GLU A 239 -25.20 6.49 8.08
CA GLU A 239 -24.78 7.11 9.33
C GLU A 239 -23.28 7.44 9.36
N LEU A 240 -22.46 6.68 8.63
CA LEU A 240 -21.00 6.82 8.63
C LEU A 240 -20.45 7.73 7.52
N ILE A 241 -21.30 8.17 6.58
CA ILE A 241 -20.91 9.02 5.44
C ILE A 241 -20.24 10.31 5.91
N GLU A 242 -20.87 11.02 6.86
CA GLU A 242 -20.39 12.34 7.27
C GLU A 242 -19.05 12.25 8.02
N MET A 243 -18.89 11.22 8.87
CA MET A 243 -17.63 10.93 9.53
C MET A 243 -16.50 10.67 8.52
N LYS A 244 -16.75 9.81 7.52
CA LYS A 244 -15.77 9.50 6.47
C LYS A 244 -15.38 10.73 5.65
N ARG A 245 -16.37 11.55 5.29
CA ARG A 245 -16.11 12.82 4.58
C ARG A 245 -15.24 13.75 5.41
N LYS A 246 -15.54 13.91 6.70
CA LYS A 246 -14.77 14.76 7.61
C LYS A 246 -13.34 14.26 7.75
N ALA A 247 -13.13 12.96 7.93
CA ALA A 247 -11.80 12.40 8.06
C ALA A 247 -10.99 12.50 6.76
N ASN A 248 -11.58 12.20 5.59
CA ASN A 248 -10.92 12.38 4.29
C ASN A 248 -10.55 13.85 4.05
N THR A 249 -11.44 14.78 4.42
CA THR A 249 -11.16 16.22 4.35
C THR A 249 -9.95 16.57 5.23
N GLN A 250 -9.83 15.98 6.42
CA GLN A 250 -8.69 16.19 7.30
C GLN A 250 -7.38 15.66 6.69
N SER A 251 -7.37 14.43 6.17
CA SER A 251 -6.19 13.84 5.53
C SER A 251 -5.74 14.64 4.31
N LEU A 252 -6.67 15.12 3.49
CA LEU A 252 -6.36 15.96 2.33
C LEU A 252 -5.84 17.34 2.73
N LYS A 253 -6.33 17.91 3.83
CA LYS A 253 -5.76 19.16 4.38
C LYS A 253 -4.32 18.96 4.85
N GLU A 254 -4.05 17.87 5.55
CA GLU A 254 -2.69 17.53 5.99
C GLU A 254 -1.76 17.29 4.80
N MET A 255 -2.22 16.56 3.78
CA MET A 255 -1.48 16.39 2.52
C MET A 255 -1.18 17.73 1.85
N ALA A 256 -2.15 18.64 1.77
CA ALA A 256 -1.93 19.98 1.21
C ALA A 256 -0.92 20.80 2.03
N VAL A 257 -0.93 20.68 3.36
CA VAL A 257 0.08 21.31 4.23
C VAL A 257 1.47 20.74 3.95
N LEU A 258 1.59 19.43 3.81
CA LEU A 258 2.85 18.75 3.50
C LEU A 258 3.39 19.20 2.13
N LEU A 259 2.54 19.20 1.09
CA LEU A 259 2.93 19.60 -0.26
C LEU A 259 3.43 21.05 -0.31
N ARG A 260 2.88 21.97 0.51
CA ARG A 260 3.41 23.34 0.63
C ARG A 260 4.85 23.39 1.15
N GLY A 261 5.29 22.38 1.89
CA GLY A 261 6.66 22.26 2.39
C GLY A 261 7.68 21.82 1.33
N GLY A 262 7.22 21.32 0.17
CA GLY A 262 8.11 20.79 -0.87
C GLY A 262 8.72 19.44 -0.49
N SER A 263 9.48 18.82 -1.42
CA SER A 263 10.18 17.54 -1.21
C SER A 263 9.28 16.38 -0.76
N GLN A 264 7.99 16.41 -1.09
CA GLN A 264 7.08 15.31 -0.75
C GLN A 264 7.10 14.25 -1.85
N LEU A 265 7.18 12.98 -1.45
CA LEU A 265 7.08 11.83 -2.33
C LEU A 265 5.84 11.02 -1.97
N ILE A 266 4.84 11.00 -2.83
CA ILE A 266 3.54 10.36 -2.56
C ILE A 266 3.26 9.28 -3.61
N TRP A 267 2.82 8.13 -3.16
CA TRP A 267 2.26 7.06 -3.98
C TRP A 267 0.75 7.00 -3.79
N ILE A 268 0.01 6.88 -4.88
CA ILE A 268 -1.44 6.67 -4.87
C ILE A 268 -1.83 5.68 -5.96
N ALA A 269 -2.80 4.84 -5.66
CA ALA A 269 -3.50 4.02 -6.63
C ALA A 269 -4.90 4.60 -6.92
N PRO A 270 -5.10 5.33 -8.04
CA PRO A 270 -6.37 5.99 -8.32
C PRO A 270 -7.54 5.02 -8.58
N SER A 271 -7.28 3.73 -8.80
CA SER A 271 -8.32 2.69 -8.84
C SER A 271 -9.01 2.49 -7.48
N GLY A 272 -8.34 2.86 -6.38
CA GLY A 272 -8.82 2.73 -5.01
C GLY A 272 -8.91 1.31 -4.46
N GLY A 273 -8.29 0.34 -5.13
CA GLY A 273 -8.15 -1.02 -4.64
C GLY A 273 -7.19 -1.85 -5.47
N ARG A 274 -6.82 -3.01 -4.93
CA ARG A 274 -5.97 -3.99 -5.61
C ARG A 274 -6.58 -4.41 -6.96
N ASP A 275 -5.73 -4.70 -7.93
CA ASP A 275 -6.06 -5.32 -9.21
C ASP A 275 -6.80 -6.65 -8.96
N ARG A 276 -7.58 -7.12 -9.94
CA ARG A 276 -8.26 -8.41 -9.86
C ARG A 276 -8.09 -9.15 -11.16
N GLN A 277 -8.08 -10.46 -11.05
CA GLN A 277 -8.15 -11.35 -12.18
C GLN A 277 -9.48 -11.17 -12.91
N ASP A 278 -9.42 -11.03 -14.23
CA ASP A 278 -10.61 -11.06 -15.07
C ASP A 278 -11.29 -12.45 -14.95
N PRO A 279 -12.59 -12.50 -14.62
CA PRO A 279 -13.29 -13.76 -14.34
C PRO A 279 -13.51 -14.63 -15.58
N HIS A 280 -13.39 -14.07 -16.78
CA HIS A 280 -13.57 -14.79 -18.04
C HIS A 280 -12.23 -15.25 -18.62
N THR A 281 -11.21 -14.40 -18.60
CA THR A 281 -9.91 -14.70 -19.22
C THR A 281 -8.90 -15.28 -18.23
N GLY A 282 -9.10 -15.06 -16.92
CA GLY A 282 -8.10 -15.41 -15.92
C GLY A 282 -6.87 -14.50 -15.94
N GLU A 283 -6.90 -13.38 -16.67
CA GLU A 283 -5.76 -12.48 -16.76
C GLU A 283 -5.76 -11.39 -15.70
N TRP A 284 -4.58 -10.99 -15.26
CA TRP A 284 -4.37 -9.83 -14.38
C TRP A 284 -3.99 -8.62 -15.22
N ALA A 285 -4.62 -7.48 -14.92
CA ALA A 285 -4.30 -6.18 -15.49
C ALA A 285 -4.54 -5.07 -14.45
N PRO A 286 -3.88 -3.91 -14.59
CA PRO A 286 -4.18 -2.72 -13.83
C PRO A 286 -5.68 -2.41 -13.80
N ALA A 287 -6.24 -2.17 -12.62
CA ALA A 287 -7.62 -1.73 -12.49
C ALA A 287 -7.81 -0.29 -13.03
N PRO A 288 -8.95 0.03 -13.67
CA PRO A 288 -9.21 1.37 -14.18
C PRO A 288 -9.08 2.45 -13.11
N PHE A 289 -8.46 3.57 -13.47
CA PHE A 289 -8.31 4.73 -12.60
C PHE A 289 -9.62 5.50 -12.45
N ASP A 290 -9.89 6.00 -11.25
CA ASP A 290 -10.91 7.03 -11.03
C ASP A 290 -10.32 8.39 -11.45
N ALA A 291 -10.81 8.93 -12.57
CA ALA A 291 -10.30 10.19 -13.14
C ALA A 291 -10.44 11.38 -12.19
N SER A 292 -11.43 11.35 -11.28
CA SER A 292 -11.60 12.39 -10.26
C SER A 292 -10.47 12.34 -9.23
N SER A 293 -10.04 11.14 -8.84
CA SER A 293 -8.91 10.94 -7.92
C SER A 293 -7.59 11.42 -8.53
N VAL A 294 -7.36 11.11 -9.81
CA VAL A 294 -6.20 11.62 -10.56
C VAL A 294 -6.18 13.14 -10.59
N ASP A 295 -7.28 13.78 -11.00
CA ASP A 295 -7.35 15.24 -11.10
C ASP A 295 -7.28 15.95 -9.75
N ASN A 296 -7.84 15.35 -8.69
CA ASN A 296 -7.72 15.88 -7.34
C ASN A 296 -6.26 15.94 -6.88
N MET A 297 -5.50 14.86 -7.07
CA MET A 297 -4.08 14.82 -6.71
C MET A 297 -3.25 15.79 -7.55
N ARG A 298 -3.50 15.86 -8.86
CA ARG A 298 -2.86 16.85 -9.74
C ARG A 298 -3.12 18.27 -9.26
N ARG A 299 -4.39 18.63 -8.99
CA ARG A 299 -4.74 19.97 -8.48
C ARG A 299 -4.05 20.30 -7.18
N LEU A 300 -3.99 19.36 -6.23
CA LEU A 300 -3.32 19.58 -4.95
C LEU A 300 -1.85 19.95 -5.12
N VAL A 301 -1.18 19.28 -6.06
CA VAL A 301 0.22 19.50 -6.38
C VAL A 301 0.43 20.83 -7.11
N ASP A 302 -0.39 21.12 -8.13
CA ASP A 302 -0.29 22.36 -8.90
C ASP A 302 -0.53 23.62 -8.04
N HIS A 303 -1.36 23.50 -7.00
CA HIS A 303 -1.67 24.60 -6.07
C HIS A 303 -0.83 24.53 -4.78
N SER A 304 0.21 23.69 -4.73
CA SER A 304 1.03 23.54 -3.52
C SER A 304 2.08 24.64 -3.36
N GLY A 305 2.48 25.32 -4.43
CA GLY A 305 3.54 26.33 -4.43
C GLY A 305 4.85 25.78 -5.00
N PRO A 306 5.52 24.80 -4.35
CA PRO A 306 6.69 24.13 -4.93
C PRO A 306 6.35 23.41 -6.25
N PRO A 307 7.32 23.29 -7.18
CA PRO A 307 7.12 22.56 -8.43
C PRO A 307 6.69 21.11 -8.17
N GLY A 308 5.77 20.63 -8.99
CA GLY A 308 5.09 19.38 -8.78
C GLY A 308 5.10 18.50 -10.03
N HIS A 309 5.28 17.19 -9.83
CA HIS A 309 5.42 16.24 -10.93
C HIS A 309 4.56 15.00 -10.70
N VAL A 310 3.97 14.48 -11.78
CA VAL A 310 3.12 13.29 -11.76
C VAL A 310 3.69 12.24 -12.71
N TYR A 311 4.13 11.12 -12.15
CA TYR A 311 4.73 10.01 -12.89
C TYR A 311 3.81 8.78 -12.88
N PRO A 312 3.54 8.16 -14.03
CA PRO A 312 2.89 6.86 -14.08
C PRO A 312 3.85 5.77 -13.60
N LEU A 313 3.42 4.98 -12.61
CA LEU A 313 4.17 3.89 -12.01
C LEU A 313 3.42 2.57 -12.22
N ALA A 314 4.12 1.52 -12.64
CA ALA A 314 3.55 0.18 -12.73
C ALA A 314 4.23 -0.76 -11.71
N ILE A 315 3.42 -1.57 -11.03
CA ILE A 315 3.87 -2.63 -10.14
C ILE A 315 3.28 -3.98 -10.56
N SER A 316 4.09 -5.03 -10.54
CA SER A 316 3.70 -6.41 -10.82
C SER A 316 4.19 -7.32 -9.67
N CYS A 317 3.29 -7.75 -8.82
CA CYS A 317 3.60 -8.58 -7.65
C CYS A 317 2.40 -9.35 -7.08
N HIS A 318 1.27 -9.42 -7.80
CA HIS A 318 0.06 -10.06 -7.30
C HIS A 318 0.30 -11.52 -6.84
N GLU A 319 1.28 -12.24 -7.40
CA GLU A 319 1.63 -13.60 -7.00
C GLU A 319 2.12 -13.71 -5.55
N ILE A 320 2.81 -12.68 -5.03
CA ILE A 320 3.38 -12.71 -3.67
C ILE A 320 2.28 -12.85 -2.61
N MET A 321 1.21 -12.06 -2.75
CA MET A 321 0.10 -12.02 -1.81
C MET A 321 -1.20 -11.59 -2.52
N PRO A 322 -1.77 -12.47 -3.36
CA PRO A 322 -2.88 -12.10 -4.23
C PRO A 322 -4.13 -11.73 -3.42
N PRO A 323 -4.92 -10.77 -3.88
CA PRO A 323 -6.23 -10.55 -3.32
C PRO A 323 -7.17 -11.74 -3.58
N PRO A 324 -8.17 -11.96 -2.71
CA PRO A 324 -9.22 -12.92 -3.00
C PRO A 324 -9.99 -12.55 -4.28
N MET A 325 -10.54 -13.57 -4.95
CA MET A 325 -11.28 -13.40 -6.21
C MET A 325 -12.50 -12.47 -6.04
N LYS A 326 -13.17 -12.54 -4.89
CA LYS A 326 -14.27 -11.64 -4.51
C LYS A 326 -13.79 -10.74 -3.38
N VAL A 327 -14.38 -9.55 -3.28
CA VAL A 327 -14.14 -8.67 -2.15
C VAL A 327 -14.79 -9.31 -0.93
N GLU A 328 -13.99 -9.81 0.01
CA GLU A 328 -14.50 -10.31 1.28
C GLU A 328 -14.68 -9.13 2.23
N LYS A 329 -15.86 -9.09 2.86
CA LYS A 329 -16.23 -8.01 3.77
C LYS A 329 -15.68 -8.25 5.19
N GLU A 330 -15.52 -9.50 5.61
CA GLU A 330 -15.10 -9.81 6.97
C GLU A 330 -13.57 -9.68 7.16
N ILE A 331 -13.17 -9.33 8.39
CA ILE A 331 -11.79 -9.39 8.85
C ILE A 331 -11.41 -10.88 8.91
N GLY A 332 -10.28 -11.25 8.28
CA GLY A 332 -9.86 -12.65 8.16
C GLY A 332 -9.87 -13.21 6.73
N GLU A 333 -9.71 -12.37 5.71
CA GLU A 333 -9.48 -12.81 4.31
C GLU A 333 -8.44 -13.93 4.27
N LYS A 334 -8.72 -15.02 3.56
CA LYS A 334 -7.74 -16.08 3.35
C LYS A 334 -6.49 -15.52 2.68
N ARG A 335 -5.34 -15.59 3.36
CA ARG A 335 -4.08 -15.00 2.88
C ARG A 335 -3.22 -16.05 2.22
N LEU A 336 -3.28 -16.10 0.89
CA LEU A 336 -2.31 -16.87 0.10
C LEU A 336 -0.99 -16.09 0.05
N ILE A 337 0.13 -16.81 0.20
CA ILE A 337 1.48 -16.27 0.12
C ILE A 337 2.29 -17.18 -0.80
N SER A 338 3.12 -16.60 -1.67
CA SER A 338 4.04 -17.37 -2.51
C SER A 338 5.39 -16.68 -2.68
N PHE A 339 6.39 -17.46 -3.10
CA PHE A 339 7.67 -16.95 -3.56
C PHE A 339 7.61 -16.70 -5.07
N HIS A 340 7.84 -15.45 -5.51
CA HIS A 340 7.71 -15.11 -6.92
C HIS A 340 8.54 -13.89 -7.34
N GLY A 341 8.80 -13.78 -8.64
CA GLY A 341 9.39 -12.58 -9.24
C GLY A 341 8.43 -11.40 -9.19
N THR A 342 8.98 -10.20 -8.99
CA THR A 342 8.23 -8.94 -8.89
C THR A 342 8.79 -7.86 -9.82
N GLY A 343 7.97 -6.88 -10.17
CA GLY A 343 8.31 -5.84 -11.12
C GLY A 343 7.91 -4.47 -10.62
N LEU A 344 8.76 -3.49 -10.87
CA LEU A 344 8.46 -2.08 -10.68
C LEU A 344 8.95 -1.30 -11.90
N SER A 345 8.16 -0.37 -12.42
CA SER A 345 8.58 0.49 -13.53
C SER A 345 8.01 1.89 -13.34
N VAL A 346 8.78 2.89 -13.74
CA VAL A 346 8.30 4.27 -13.90
C VAL A 346 8.50 4.71 -15.34
N ALA A 347 7.63 5.56 -15.88
CA ALA A 347 7.81 6.21 -17.17
C ALA A 347 7.84 7.74 -17.01
N PRO A 348 8.26 8.51 -18.04
CA PRO A 348 8.34 9.97 -17.94
C PRO A 348 7.04 10.62 -17.48
N GLU A 349 7.16 11.80 -16.87
CA GLU A 349 6.00 12.57 -16.41
C GLU A 349 5.05 12.89 -17.56
N ILE A 350 3.75 12.85 -17.28
CA ILE A 350 2.74 13.22 -18.26
C ILE A 350 2.32 14.67 -18.01
N SER A 351 2.57 15.53 -19.00
CA SER A 351 2.20 16.94 -18.98
C SER A 351 0.68 17.09 -19.13
N PHE A 352 0.04 17.70 -18.12
CA PHE A 352 -1.39 17.99 -18.16
C PHE A 352 -1.72 18.95 -19.30
N SER A 353 -0.93 20.02 -19.48
CA SER A 353 -1.18 21.04 -20.51
C SER A 353 -1.05 20.48 -21.91
N GLU A 354 -0.08 19.61 -22.18
CA GLU A 354 0.10 19.00 -23.50
C GLU A 354 -0.99 17.97 -23.79
N THR A 355 -1.29 17.10 -22.83
CA THR A 355 -2.30 16.02 -22.99
C THR A 355 -3.70 16.59 -23.21
N THR A 356 -3.97 17.79 -22.68
CA THR A 356 -5.31 18.40 -22.69
C THR A 356 -5.43 19.61 -23.61
N ALA A 357 -4.39 19.93 -24.39
CA ALA A 357 -4.37 21.11 -25.27
C ALA A 357 -5.53 21.16 -26.28
N ALA A 358 -5.96 20.00 -26.77
CA ALA A 358 -7.08 19.86 -27.71
C ALA A 358 -8.43 19.59 -27.05
N CYS A 359 -8.51 19.56 -25.71
CA CYS A 359 -9.75 19.25 -24.99
C CYS A 359 -10.67 20.48 -24.92
N GLU A 360 -11.89 20.32 -25.44
CA GLU A 360 -12.90 21.39 -25.49
C GLU A 360 -13.58 21.67 -24.14
N SER A 361 -13.40 20.81 -23.14
CA SER A 361 -14.02 20.98 -21.82
C SER A 361 -13.14 20.45 -20.69
N PRO A 362 -13.28 20.99 -19.46
CA PRO A 362 -12.55 20.50 -18.29
C PRO A 362 -12.80 19.03 -17.97
N GLU A 363 -14.02 18.53 -18.26
CA GLU A 363 -14.36 17.13 -18.04
C GLU A 363 -13.63 16.21 -19.03
N LYS A 364 -13.59 16.58 -20.32
CA LYS A 364 -12.80 15.85 -21.33
C LYS A 364 -11.30 15.88 -20.98
N ALA A 365 -10.78 17.03 -20.54
CA ALA A 365 -9.40 17.18 -20.12
C ALA A 365 -9.03 16.24 -18.97
N LYS A 366 -9.90 16.17 -17.95
CA LYS A 366 -9.75 15.25 -16.81
C LYS A 366 -9.67 13.79 -17.26
N GLU A 367 -10.61 13.34 -18.09
CA GLU A 367 -10.66 11.96 -18.58
C GLU A 367 -9.47 11.64 -19.48
N SER A 368 -9.09 12.54 -20.40
CA SER A 368 -7.93 12.38 -21.29
C SER A 368 -6.62 12.25 -20.50
N TYR A 369 -6.42 13.08 -19.47
CA TYR A 369 -5.24 13.01 -18.62
C TYR A 369 -5.17 11.72 -17.81
N SER A 370 -6.29 11.33 -17.18
CA SER A 370 -6.39 10.06 -16.45
C SER A 370 -6.11 8.87 -17.36
N LYS A 371 -6.66 8.88 -18.58
CA LYS A 371 -6.44 7.84 -19.58
C LYS A 371 -4.96 7.77 -19.99
N ALA A 372 -4.30 8.89 -20.24
CA ALA A 372 -2.88 8.90 -20.63
C ALA A 372 -1.99 8.26 -19.54
N LEU A 373 -2.23 8.58 -18.27
CA LEU A 373 -1.54 7.95 -17.13
C LEU A 373 -1.83 6.45 -17.07
N TYR A 374 -3.10 6.06 -17.17
CA TYR A 374 -3.51 4.66 -17.14
C TYR A 374 -2.93 3.83 -18.31
N ASP A 375 -2.94 4.38 -19.52
CA ASP A 375 -2.35 3.73 -20.70
C ASP A 375 -0.84 3.50 -20.51
N SER A 376 -0.12 4.50 -19.95
CA SER A 376 1.30 4.37 -19.62
C SER A 376 1.56 3.28 -18.56
N VAL A 377 0.74 3.23 -17.51
CA VAL A 377 0.84 2.17 -16.48
C VAL A 377 0.60 0.79 -17.10
N ASN A 378 -0.36 0.65 -18.01
CA ASN A 378 -0.61 -0.61 -18.73
C ASN A 378 0.56 -1.01 -19.64
N GLU A 379 1.14 -0.06 -20.39
CA GLU A 379 2.30 -0.31 -21.24
C GLU A 379 3.48 -0.84 -20.42
N GLN A 380 3.79 -0.18 -19.30
CA GLN A 380 4.82 -0.61 -18.37
C GLN A 380 4.52 -1.98 -17.74
N TYR A 381 3.29 -2.19 -17.27
CA TYR A 381 2.87 -3.44 -16.67
C TYR A 381 3.00 -4.63 -17.63
N ASN A 382 2.66 -4.44 -18.91
CA ASN A 382 2.79 -5.49 -19.91
C ASN A 382 4.25 -5.89 -20.17
N VAL A 383 5.18 -4.93 -20.11
CA VAL A 383 6.62 -5.21 -20.18
C VAL A 383 7.06 -6.03 -18.97
N LEU A 384 6.68 -5.64 -17.75
CA LEU A 384 6.97 -6.39 -16.52
C LEU A 384 6.38 -7.81 -16.57
N LYS A 385 5.11 -7.95 -16.98
CA LYS A 385 4.42 -9.23 -17.18
C LYS A 385 5.19 -10.12 -18.17
N SER A 386 5.68 -9.55 -19.27
CA SER A 386 6.46 -10.29 -20.28
C SER A 386 7.84 -10.72 -19.75
N ALA A 387 8.49 -9.89 -18.94
CA ALA A 387 9.78 -10.20 -18.31
C ALA A 387 9.65 -11.36 -17.32
N ILE A 388 8.67 -11.27 -16.42
CA ILE A 388 8.50 -12.16 -15.27
C ILE A 388 7.74 -13.43 -15.69
N ARG A 389 6.48 -13.30 -16.09
CA ARG A 389 5.62 -14.45 -16.43
C ARG A 389 5.91 -15.00 -17.81
N GLY A 390 6.26 -14.12 -18.75
CA GLY A 390 6.71 -14.51 -20.09
C GLY A 390 8.14 -15.04 -20.13
N LYS A 391 8.87 -15.00 -19.00
CA LYS A 391 10.26 -15.49 -18.84
C LYS A 391 11.26 -14.90 -19.84
N LYS A 392 10.97 -13.72 -20.40
CA LYS A 392 11.91 -13.01 -21.29
C LYS A 392 13.01 -12.27 -20.54
N GLY A 393 12.83 -12.07 -19.23
CA GLY A 393 13.75 -11.27 -18.41
C GLY A 393 14.05 -9.90 -19.03
N LEU A 394 15.34 -9.54 -19.11
CA LEU A 394 15.77 -8.25 -19.66
C LEU A 394 15.41 -8.05 -21.14
N GLU A 395 15.22 -9.14 -21.91
CA GLU A 395 14.85 -9.09 -23.34
C GLU A 395 13.40 -8.61 -23.55
N ALA A 396 12.59 -8.52 -22.49
CA ALA A 396 11.29 -7.87 -22.55
C ALA A 396 11.37 -6.33 -22.69
N SER A 397 12.56 -5.74 -22.50
CA SER A 397 12.75 -4.30 -22.60
C SER A 397 12.28 -3.74 -23.95
N THR A 398 11.77 -2.52 -23.92
CA THR A 398 11.33 -1.78 -25.10
C THR A 398 12.03 -0.43 -25.13
N PRO A 399 11.96 0.35 -26.23
CA PRO A 399 12.50 1.70 -26.27
C PRO A 399 11.97 2.65 -25.18
N LYS A 400 10.80 2.34 -24.58
CA LYS A 400 10.17 3.14 -23.52
C LYS A 400 10.39 2.57 -22.11
N VAL A 401 10.74 1.30 -21.99
CA VAL A 401 10.92 0.61 -20.71
C VAL A 401 12.19 -0.22 -20.76
N SER A 402 13.26 0.30 -20.18
CA SER A 402 14.54 -0.39 -20.04
C SER A 402 14.59 -1.13 -18.71
N LEU A 403 14.60 -2.46 -18.73
CA LEU A 403 14.62 -3.28 -17.53
C LEU A 403 16.05 -3.45 -16.98
N SER A 404 16.15 -3.58 -15.66
CA SER A 404 17.41 -3.79 -14.93
C SER A 404 17.16 -4.61 -13.65
N GLN A 405 18.24 -5.09 -13.03
CA GLN A 405 18.23 -5.79 -11.74
C GLN A 405 19.24 -5.10 -10.79
N PRO A 406 18.85 -4.00 -10.13
CA PRO A 406 19.76 -3.06 -9.43
C PRO A 406 20.35 -3.58 -8.09
N TRP A 407 20.11 -4.84 -7.76
CA TRP A 407 20.61 -5.53 -6.56
C TRP A 407 21.70 -6.56 -6.86
N ASN A 408 21.93 -6.87 -8.15
CA ASN A 408 22.96 -7.82 -8.59
C ASN A 408 24.35 -7.19 -8.62
#